data_AF-A0A5B2Z4K7-F1
#
_entry.id   AF-A0A5B2Z4K7-F1
#
_cell.length_a   1.000
_cell.length_b   1.000
_cell.length_c   1.000
_cell.angle_alpha   90.00
_cell.angle_beta   90.00
_cell.angle_gamma   90.00
#
_symmetry.space_group_name_H-M   'P 1'
#
loop_
_entity.id
_entity.type
_entity.pdbx_description
1 polymer ?
#
loop_
_entity_poly.entity_id
_entity_poly.type
_entity_poly.pdbx_seq_one_letter_code
_entity_poly.pdbx_strand_id
1 'polypeptide(L)'
;MYNVYQILLIAYLTGFLWLRRNPLSLVFTAISPFSILFILFVVSNGQYVQFAVAGSLVMALVGYGLALGQDISLYKIEYKMQDIFVASPVSSVTYMLGLALSELLYGLPALMVLIVLALYFSTSLAFLPLLLINVVLIWGTMSSIGFFLSSHMIHMRNATQLISFVNVVIAVVPPVFYSIDRLPESLQLLSYVVPTTHASLLLQYSMGFPVPQGWSISLGLAVQGLYFIFFLIIAKKKALWREK
;
A
#
# COMPACT_ATOMS: atom_id res chain seq x y z
N MET A 1 21.45 -5.81 14.31
CA MET A 1 20.67 -4.61 14.67
C MET A 1 20.36 -3.86 13.38
N TYR A 2 19.10 -3.63 13.04
CA TYR A 2 18.77 -2.76 11.91
C TYR A 2 19.14 -1.34 12.28
N ASN A 3 20.02 -0.69 11.52
CA ASN A 3 20.39 0.68 11.83
C ASN A 3 19.29 1.60 11.28
N VAL A 4 18.43 2.12 12.16
CA VAL A 4 17.33 3.05 11.81
C VAL A 4 17.85 4.22 10.97
N TYR A 5 19.07 4.68 11.24
CA TYR A 5 19.74 5.71 10.45
C TYR A 5 19.90 5.33 8.97
N GLN A 6 20.27 4.07 8.67
CA GLN A 6 20.39 3.60 7.28
C GLN A 6 19.03 3.60 6.56
N ILE A 7 17.96 3.19 7.24
CA ILE A 7 16.59 3.21 6.68
C ILE A 7 16.20 4.64 6.30
N LEU A 8 16.40 5.58 7.22
CA LEU A 8 16.07 6.99 7.01
C LEU A 8 16.93 7.62 5.90
N LEU A 9 18.21 7.27 5.82
CA LEU A 9 19.10 7.75 4.75
C LEU A 9 18.64 7.27 3.38
N ILE A 10 18.33 5.97 3.22
CA ILE A 10 17.82 5.43 1.96
C ILE A 10 16.53 6.16 1.58
N ALA A 11 15.57 6.24 2.52
CA ALA A 11 14.28 6.89 2.30
C ALA A 11 14.42 8.37 1.90
N TYR A 12 15.35 9.09 2.53
CA TYR A 12 15.64 10.48 2.21
C TYR A 12 16.23 10.62 0.81
N LEU A 13 17.23 9.80 0.47
CA LEU A 13 17.97 9.90 -0.80
C LEU A 13 17.11 9.54 -2.00
N THR A 14 16.30 8.47 -1.91
CA THR A 14 15.51 7.97 -3.04
C THR A 14 14.14 8.66 -3.14
N GLY A 15 13.56 9.11 -2.02
CA GLY A 15 12.19 9.64 -2.00
C GLY A 15 12.13 11.13 -1.76
N PHE A 16 12.47 11.56 -0.53
CA PHE A 16 12.25 12.96 -0.12
C PHE A 16 13.12 13.95 -0.92
N LEU A 17 14.39 13.61 -1.16
CA LEU A 17 15.30 14.45 -1.95
C LEU A 17 14.78 14.61 -3.39
N TRP A 18 14.18 13.56 -3.96
CA TRP A 18 13.56 13.64 -5.28
C TRP A 18 12.39 14.62 -5.28
N LEU A 19 11.47 14.54 -4.31
CA LEU A 19 10.37 15.50 -4.19
C LEU A 19 10.85 16.94 -4.05
N ARG A 20 11.90 17.18 -3.26
CA ARG A 20 12.49 18.51 -3.09
C ARG A 20 13.07 19.06 -4.39
N ARG A 21 13.67 18.21 -5.23
CA ARG A 21 14.28 18.60 -6.50
C ARG A 21 13.27 18.70 -7.64
N ASN A 22 12.22 17.87 -7.60
CA ASN A 22 11.21 17.72 -8.64
C ASN A 22 9.80 17.85 -8.04
N PRO A 23 9.39 19.05 -7.59
CA PRO A 23 8.11 19.26 -6.90
C PRO A 23 6.88 18.91 -7.74
N LEU A 24 7.00 18.92 -9.09
CA LEU A 24 5.93 18.45 -9.99
C LEU A 24 5.53 17.00 -9.74
N SER A 25 6.43 16.18 -9.18
CA SER A 25 6.14 14.81 -8.78
C SER A 25 4.99 14.70 -7.79
N LEU A 26 4.75 15.73 -6.99
CA LEU A 26 3.61 15.81 -6.05
C LEU A 26 2.26 15.73 -6.76
N VAL A 27 2.18 16.28 -7.97
CA VAL A 27 0.97 16.20 -8.78
C VAL A 27 0.81 14.78 -9.29
N PHE A 28 1.88 14.18 -9.82
CA PHE A 28 1.84 12.83 -10.36
C PHE A 28 1.45 11.76 -9.34
N THR A 29 1.91 11.89 -8.08
CA THR A 29 1.52 10.96 -7.00
C THR A 29 0.06 11.07 -6.58
N ALA A 30 -0.52 12.25 -6.77
CA ALA A 30 -1.92 12.53 -6.47
C ALA A 30 -2.87 12.07 -7.59
N ILE A 31 -2.43 12.12 -8.86
CA ILE A 31 -3.31 11.82 -10.02
C ILE A 31 -4.06 10.50 -9.84
N SER A 32 -3.35 9.40 -9.57
CA SER A 32 -3.97 8.07 -9.55
C SER A 32 -5.09 7.94 -8.51
N PRO A 33 -4.86 8.16 -7.20
CA PRO A 33 -5.92 7.98 -6.20
C PRO A 33 -7.04 9.03 -6.31
N PHE A 34 -6.73 10.29 -6.66
CA PHE A 34 -7.77 11.32 -6.79
C PHE A 34 -8.60 11.17 -8.08
N SER A 35 -8.06 10.56 -9.14
CA SER A 35 -8.83 10.31 -10.36
C SER A 35 -9.99 9.35 -10.11
N ILE A 36 -9.75 8.24 -9.41
CA ILE A 36 -10.82 7.27 -9.09
C ILE A 36 -11.84 7.91 -8.14
N LEU A 37 -11.38 8.65 -7.13
CA LEU A 37 -12.24 9.41 -6.24
C LEU A 37 -13.16 10.35 -7.03
N PHE A 38 -12.57 11.14 -7.94
CA PHE A 38 -13.28 12.11 -8.76
C PHE A 38 -14.32 11.43 -9.68
N ILE A 39 -13.95 10.35 -10.36
CA ILE A 39 -14.88 9.60 -11.21
C ILE A 39 -16.07 9.10 -10.40
N LEU A 40 -15.84 8.48 -9.23
CA LEU A 40 -16.91 7.99 -8.37
C LEU A 40 -17.77 9.12 -7.80
N PHE A 41 -17.17 10.27 -7.46
CA PHE A 41 -17.90 11.46 -7.05
C PHE A 41 -18.87 11.92 -8.14
N VAL A 42 -18.38 12.07 -9.37
CA VAL A 42 -19.17 12.54 -10.51
C VAL A 42 -20.27 11.53 -10.86
N VAL A 43 -19.93 10.24 -11.00
CA VAL A 43 -20.88 9.20 -11.40
C VAL A 43 -21.97 8.96 -10.35
N SER A 44 -21.64 9.09 -9.07
CA SER A 44 -22.61 8.93 -7.97
C SER A 44 -23.36 10.21 -7.60
N ASN A 45 -23.12 11.34 -8.29
CA ASN A 45 -23.62 12.65 -7.90
C ASN A 45 -23.32 12.98 -6.41
N GLY A 46 -22.13 12.59 -5.94
CA GLY A 46 -21.68 12.77 -4.56
C GLY A 46 -22.24 11.77 -3.53
N GLN A 47 -23.20 10.91 -3.88
CA GLN A 47 -23.85 10.02 -2.90
C GLN A 47 -22.91 8.96 -2.30
N TYR A 48 -21.88 8.55 -3.02
CA TYR A 48 -20.93 7.51 -2.57
C TYR A 48 -19.53 8.04 -2.28
N VAL A 49 -19.43 9.33 -1.92
CA VAL A 49 -18.16 9.99 -1.59
C VAL A 49 -17.37 9.26 -0.50
N GLN A 50 -18.02 8.78 0.54
CA GLN A 50 -17.33 8.12 1.65
C GLN A 50 -16.64 6.83 1.19
N PHE A 51 -17.31 6.02 0.34
CA PHE A 51 -16.70 4.86 -0.30
C PHE A 51 -15.58 5.25 -1.27
N ALA A 52 -15.76 6.34 -2.02
CA ALA A 52 -14.74 6.84 -2.93
C ALA A 52 -13.47 7.26 -2.18
N VAL A 53 -13.60 7.97 -1.05
CA VAL A 53 -12.47 8.38 -0.18
C VAL A 53 -11.81 7.17 0.45
N ALA A 54 -12.58 6.27 1.08
CA ALA A 54 -12.06 5.06 1.72
C ALA A 54 -11.28 4.19 0.72
N GLY A 55 -11.87 3.94 -0.44
CA GLY A 55 -11.24 3.14 -1.48
C GLY A 55 -10.00 3.80 -2.07
N SER A 56 -10.03 5.12 -2.27
CA SER A 56 -8.88 5.86 -2.80
C SER A 56 -7.71 5.85 -1.82
N LEU A 57 -7.97 5.93 -0.51
CA LEU A 57 -6.93 5.78 0.51
C LEU A 57 -6.32 4.38 0.49
N VAL A 58 -7.15 3.33 0.46
CA VAL A 58 -6.66 1.95 0.36
C VAL A 58 -5.82 1.75 -0.90
N MET A 59 -6.32 2.19 -2.06
CA MET A 59 -5.62 2.04 -3.33
C MET A 59 -4.35 2.87 -3.44
N ALA A 60 -4.30 4.05 -2.82
CA ALA A 60 -3.07 4.82 -2.72
C ALA A 60 -2.00 4.03 -1.97
N LEU A 61 -2.34 3.44 -0.81
CA LEU A 61 -1.43 2.64 0.00
C LEU A 61 -0.98 1.34 -0.71
N VAL A 62 -1.89 0.70 -1.44
CA VAL A 62 -1.55 -0.44 -2.31
C VAL A 62 -0.57 -0.02 -3.40
N GLY A 63 -0.84 1.10 -4.07
CA GLY A 63 0.02 1.66 -5.11
C GLY A 63 1.43 1.96 -4.60
N TYR A 64 1.56 2.75 -3.53
CA TYR A 64 2.87 3.10 -2.95
C TYR A 64 3.59 1.87 -2.40
N GLY A 65 2.86 0.93 -1.81
CA GLY A 65 3.45 -0.33 -1.33
C GLY A 65 4.02 -1.17 -2.48
N LEU A 66 3.27 -1.36 -3.55
CA LEU A 66 3.69 -2.16 -4.71
C LEU A 66 4.72 -1.45 -5.61
N ALA A 67 4.73 -0.11 -5.63
CA ALA A 67 5.70 0.71 -6.35
C ALA A 67 7.14 0.39 -5.94
N LEU A 68 7.36 0.07 -4.65
CA LEU A 68 8.61 -0.48 -4.14
C LEU A 68 9.16 -1.64 -4.99
N GLY A 69 8.28 -2.53 -5.45
CA GLY A 69 8.67 -3.65 -6.30
C GLY A 69 9.19 -3.19 -7.67
N GLN A 70 8.62 -2.12 -8.24
CA GLN A 70 9.11 -1.52 -9.48
C GLN A 70 10.49 -0.91 -9.26
N ASP A 71 10.64 -0.08 -8.23
CA ASP A 71 11.88 0.61 -7.90
C ASP A 71 13.03 -0.37 -7.66
N ILE A 72 12.78 -1.44 -6.91
CA ILE A 72 13.78 -2.49 -6.71
C ILE A 72 14.12 -3.19 -8.01
N SER A 73 13.13 -3.51 -8.84
CA SER A 73 13.38 -4.16 -10.13
C SER A 73 14.23 -3.26 -11.03
N LEU A 74 13.95 -1.96 -11.06
CA LEU A 74 14.72 -0.97 -11.80
C LEU A 74 16.15 -0.86 -11.24
N TYR A 75 16.30 -0.73 -9.92
CA TYR A 75 17.59 -0.59 -9.25
C TYR A 75 18.47 -1.85 -9.36
N LYS A 76 17.86 -3.02 -9.43
CA LYS A 76 18.54 -4.30 -9.60
C LYS A 76 18.92 -4.57 -11.06
N ILE A 77 17.96 -4.42 -11.97
CA ILE A 77 18.09 -4.90 -13.34
C ILE A 77 18.82 -3.87 -14.20
N GLU A 78 18.40 -2.61 -14.15
CA GLU A 78 18.88 -1.55 -15.04
C GLU A 78 20.03 -0.76 -14.44
N TYR A 79 19.87 -0.25 -13.21
CA TYR A 79 20.85 0.68 -12.63
C TYR A 79 21.98 0.02 -11.84
N LYS A 80 21.89 -1.29 -11.56
CA LYS A 80 22.86 -2.04 -10.75
C LYS A 80 23.16 -1.40 -9.39
N MET A 81 22.23 -0.61 -8.88
CA MET A 81 22.35 0.06 -7.58
C MET A 81 22.20 -0.91 -6.42
N GLN A 82 21.41 -1.99 -6.60
CA GLN A 82 21.26 -3.00 -5.55
C GLN A 82 22.61 -3.64 -5.19
N ASP A 83 23.51 -3.85 -6.15
CA ASP A 83 24.82 -4.48 -5.94
C ASP A 83 25.70 -3.68 -4.97
N ILE A 84 25.61 -2.36 -5.03
CA ILE A 84 26.30 -1.45 -4.10
C ILE A 84 25.80 -1.67 -2.67
N PHE A 85 24.48 -1.80 -2.48
CA PHE A 85 23.90 -2.05 -1.15
C PHE A 85 24.24 -3.46 -0.65
N VAL A 86 24.27 -4.46 -1.53
CA VAL A 86 24.64 -5.85 -1.19
C VAL A 86 26.11 -5.95 -0.76
N ALA A 87 27.01 -5.19 -1.40
CA ALA A 87 28.43 -5.09 -1.03
C ALA A 87 28.67 -4.29 0.26
N SER A 88 27.70 -3.47 0.67
CA SER A 88 27.76 -2.64 1.88
C SER A 88 27.21 -3.37 3.12
N PRO A 89 27.46 -2.88 4.36
CA PRO A 89 26.88 -3.45 5.57
C PRO A 89 25.39 -3.07 5.75
N VAL A 90 24.58 -3.25 4.71
CA VAL A 90 23.14 -3.01 4.68
C VAL A 90 22.42 -4.35 4.51
N SER A 91 21.48 -4.63 5.42
CA SER A 91 20.67 -5.85 5.33
C SER A 91 19.55 -5.70 4.30
N SER A 92 19.06 -6.82 3.74
CA SER A 92 17.93 -6.84 2.81
C SER A 92 16.69 -6.13 3.36
N VAL A 93 16.39 -6.36 4.64
CA VAL A 93 15.24 -5.75 5.31
C VAL A 93 15.47 -4.26 5.55
N THR A 94 16.70 -3.83 5.87
CA THR A 94 17.04 -2.39 5.97
C THR A 94 16.80 -1.69 4.63
N TYR A 95 17.26 -2.29 3.54
CA TYR A 95 17.07 -1.78 2.19
C TYR A 95 15.59 -1.73 1.79
N MET A 96 14.86 -2.83 2.01
CA MET A 96 13.42 -2.91 1.78
C MET A 96 12.66 -1.83 2.55
N LEU A 97 12.90 -1.68 3.86
CA LEU A 97 12.20 -0.70 4.68
C LEU A 97 12.57 0.74 4.28
N GLY A 98 13.82 0.99 3.89
CA GLY A 98 14.27 2.30 3.43
C GLY A 98 13.56 2.72 2.14
N LEU A 99 13.49 1.82 1.16
CA LEU A 99 12.77 2.07 -0.08
C LEU A 99 11.25 2.07 0.11
N ALA A 100 10.69 1.20 0.96
CA ALA A 100 9.27 1.25 1.28
C ALA A 100 8.89 2.62 1.84
N LEU A 101 9.74 3.15 2.75
CA LEU A 101 9.52 4.45 3.37
C LEU A 101 9.72 5.58 2.36
N SER A 102 10.65 5.43 1.41
CA SER A 102 10.81 6.32 0.26
C SER A 102 9.50 6.50 -0.50
N GLU A 103 8.84 5.39 -0.83
CA GLU A 103 7.56 5.40 -1.56
C GLU A 103 6.43 6.05 -0.75
N LEU A 104 6.38 5.77 0.55
CA LEU A 104 5.41 6.40 1.44
C LEU A 104 5.63 7.91 1.54
N LEU A 105 6.90 8.35 1.64
CA LEU A 105 7.27 9.77 1.65
C LEU A 105 6.97 10.44 0.31
N TYR A 106 7.19 9.74 -0.79
CA TYR A 106 6.87 10.19 -2.15
C TYR A 106 5.36 10.45 -2.30
N GLY A 107 4.53 9.53 -1.79
CA GLY A 107 3.06 9.65 -1.75
C GLY A 107 2.49 10.48 -0.59
N LEU A 108 3.33 10.95 0.35
CA LEU A 108 2.87 11.51 1.62
C LEU A 108 1.89 12.68 1.46
N PRO A 109 2.09 13.65 0.55
CA PRO A 109 1.16 14.78 0.43
C PRO A 109 -0.23 14.36 -0.03
N ALA A 110 -0.33 13.43 -0.98
CA ALA A 110 -1.61 12.86 -1.40
C ALA A 110 -2.26 12.04 -0.27
N LEU A 111 -1.47 11.24 0.45
CA LEU A 111 -1.93 10.48 1.63
C LEU A 111 -2.48 11.41 2.71
N MET A 112 -1.80 12.52 3.03
CA MET A 112 -2.26 13.46 4.04
C MET A 112 -3.64 14.01 3.71
N VAL A 113 -3.88 14.39 2.45
CA VAL A 113 -5.21 14.87 2.01
C VAL A 113 -6.25 13.76 2.13
N LEU A 114 -5.96 12.54 1.69
CA LEU A 114 -6.88 11.40 1.81
C LEU A 114 -7.18 11.02 3.26
N ILE A 115 -6.18 11.08 4.15
CA ILE A 115 -6.34 10.84 5.59
C ILE A 115 -7.24 11.91 6.20
N VAL A 116 -7.03 13.19 5.87
CA VAL A 116 -7.88 14.30 6.33
C VAL A 116 -9.32 14.11 5.85
N LEU A 117 -9.52 13.76 4.57
CA LEU A 117 -10.86 13.46 4.05
C LEU A 117 -11.49 12.25 4.75
N ALA A 118 -10.73 11.18 4.99
CA ALA A 118 -11.22 10.00 5.67
C ALA A 118 -11.64 10.31 7.11
N LEU A 119 -10.90 11.16 7.83
CA LEU A 119 -11.27 11.65 9.15
C LEU A 119 -12.49 12.58 9.11
N TYR A 120 -12.59 13.45 8.10
CA TYR A 120 -13.73 14.34 7.91
C TYR A 120 -15.04 13.55 7.73
N PHE A 121 -15.00 12.44 6.98
CA PHE A 121 -16.15 11.56 6.80
C PHE A 121 -16.32 10.52 7.90
N SER A 122 -15.38 10.42 8.85
CA SER A 122 -15.50 9.50 9.98
C SER A 122 -16.49 10.03 11.00
N THR A 123 -17.15 9.11 11.69
CA THR A 123 -18.14 9.42 12.74
C THR A 123 -17.52 10.04 14.00
N SER A 124 -16.21 9.85 14.22
CA SER A 124 -15.48 10.40 15.35
C SER A 124 -13.98 10.53 15.06
N LEU A 125 -13.35 11.58 15.61
CA LEU A 125 -11.89 11.74 15.59
C LEU A 125 -11.15 10.65 16.40
N ALA A 126 -11.86 9.92 17.27
CA ALA A 126 -11.31 8.77 17.99
C ALA A 126 -10.84 7.64 17.05
N PHE A 127 -11.23 7.64 15.78
CA PHE A 127 -10.78 6.67 14.78
C PHE A 127 -9.40 7.00 14.17
N LEU A 128 -8.78 8.14 14.49
CA LEU A 128 -7.46 8.49 13.98
C LEU A 128 -6.39 7.40 14.23
N PRO A 129 -6.24 6.84 15.45
CA PRO A 129 -5.28 5.75 15.68
C PRO A 129 -5.57 4.52 14.83
N LEU A 130 -6.85 4.17 14.65
CA LEU A 130 -7.26 3.04 13.82
C LEU A 130 -6.83 3.24 12.36
N LEU A 131 -7.04 4.46 11.84
CA LEU A 131 -6.68 4.83 10.48
C LEU A 131 -5.15 4.81 10.27
N LEU A 132 -4.36 5.30 11.24
CA LEU A 132 -2.90 5.25 11.17
C LEU A 132 -2.36 3.82 11.22
N ILE A 133 -2.94 2.95 12.06
CA ILE A 133 -2.58 1.53 12.09
C ILE A 133 -2.91 0.86 10.75
N ASN A 134 -4.09 1.14 10.19
CA ASN A 134 -4.52 0.61 8.90
C ASN A 134 -3.56 1.04 7.77
N VAL A 135 -3.14 2.31 7.76
CA VAL A 135 -2.11 2.83 6.83
C VAL A 135 -0.84 1.99 6.89
N VAL A 136 -0.28 1.78 8.09
CA VAL A 136 0.97 1.03 8.27
C VAL A 136 0.81 -0.43 7.85
N LEU A 137 -0.30 -1.07 8.20
CA LEU A 137 -0.54 -2.49 7.90
C LEU A 137 -0.71 -2.74 6.40
N ILE A 138 -1.51 -1.92 5.69
CA ILE A 138 -1.69 -2.07 4.24
C ILE A 138 -0.38 -1.80 3.52
N TRP A 139 0.21 -0.63 3.75
CA TRP A 139 1.44 -0.22 3.07
C TRP A 139 2.55 -1.25 3.33
N GLY A 140 2.76 -1.65 4.59
CA GLY A 140 3.78 -2.62 4.96
C GLY A 140 3.56 -4.00 4.32
N THR A 141 2.30 -4.46 4.23
CA THR A 141 1.96 -5.72 3.56
C THR A 141 2.26 -5.63 2.07
N MET A 142 1.82 -4.56 1.42
CA MET A 142 1.99 -4.36 -0.03
C MET A 142 3.45 -4.15 -0.41
N SER A 143 4.23 -3.42 0.40
CA SER A 143 5.68 -3.31 0.28
C SER A 143 6.37 -4.67 0.43
N SER A 144 5.96 -5.48 1.39
CA SER A 144 6.54 -6.83 1.56
C SER A 144 6.24 -7.73 0.35
N ILE A 145 5.03 -7.65 -0.21
CA ILE A 145 4.68 -8.34 -1.46
C ILE A 145 5.52 -7.82 -2.62
N GLY A 146 5.59 -6.51 -2.82
CA GLY A 146 6.36 -5.88 -3.89
C GLY A 146 7.84 -6.28 -3.85
N PHE A 147 8.45 -6.25 -2.66
CA PHE A 147 9.83 -6.70 -2.43
C PHE A 147 10.02 -8.19 -2.74
N PHE A 148 9.11 -9.04 -2.27
CA PHE A 148 9.19 -10.47 -2.53
C PHE A 148 9.13 -10.77 -4.04
N LEU A 149 8.18 -10.16 -4.75
CA LEU A 149 8.02 -10.34 -6.18
C LEU A 149 9.25 -9.84 -6.94
N SER A 150 9.69 -8.60 -6.68
CA SER A 150 10.82 -7.97 -7.38
C SER A 150 12.12 -8.74 -7.20
N SER A 151 12.35 -9.35 -6.04
CA SER A 151 13.55 -10.15 -5.81
C SER A 151 13.68 -11.35 -6.75
N HIS A 152 12.57 -11.91 -7.25
CA HIS A 152 12.55 -13.06 -8.17
C HIS A 152 12.52 -12.68 -9.66
N MET A 153 12.39 -11.40 -9.99
CA MET A 153 12.28 -10.96 -11.39
C MET A 153 13.65 -10.78 -12.03
N ILE A 154 13.78 -11.25 -13.28
CA ILE A 154 15.02 -11.13 -14.07
C ILE A 154 14.90 -9.99 -15.09
N HIS A 155 13.69 -9.73 -15.60
CA HIS A 155 13.43 -8.72 -16.60
C HIS A 155 12.46 -7.66 -16.08
N MET A 156 12.76 -6.39 -16.36
CA MET A 156 11.95 -5.27 -15.89
C MET A 156 10.51 -5.34 -16.38
N ARG A 157 10.30 -5.72 -17.65
CA ARG A 157 8.95 -5.88 -18.22
C ARG A 157 8.09 -6.90 -17.45
N ASN A 158 8.68 -8.02 -17.04
CA ASN A 158 7.97 -9.05 -16.29
C ASN A 158 7.64 -8.56 -14.86
N ALA A 159 8.56 -7.81 -14.24
CA ALA A 159 8.33 -7.20 -12.95
C ALA A 159 7.15 -6.22 -12.99
N THR A 160 7.12 -5.35 -13.99
CA THR A 160 6.02 -4.40 -14.20
C THR A 160 4.69 -5.13 -14.35
N GLN A 161 4.62 -6.09 -15.26
CA GLN A 161 3.39 -6.85 -15.53
C GLN A 161 2.87 -7.60 -14.30
N LEU A 162 3.75 -8.27 -13.55
CA LEU A 162 3.36 -9.06 -12.39
C LEU A 162 2.82 -8.17 -11.26
N ILE A 163 3.51 -7.05 -10.98
CA ILE A 163 3.07 -6.10 -9.97
C ILE A 163 1.73 -5.45 -10.38
N SER A 164 1.57 -5.07 -11.65
CA SER A 164 0.29 -4.55 -12.16
C SER A 164 -0.84 -5.58 -12.04
N PHE A 165 -0.56 -6.85 -12.33
CA PHE A 165 -1.53 -7.93 -12.16
C PHE A 165 -1.98 -8.06 -10.69
N VAL A 166 -1.04 -8.08 -9.75
CA VAL A 166 -1.34 -8.12 -8.31
C VAL A 166 -2.16 -6.90 -7.89
N ASN A 167 -1.80 -5.70 -8.36
CA ASN A 167 -2.53 -4.48 -8.08
C ASN A 167 -4.01 -4.58 -8.52
N VAL A 168 -4.28 -5.07 -9.73
CA VAL A 168 -5.65 -5.21 -10.25
C VAL A 168 -6.45 -6.23 -9.44
N VAL A 169 -5.88 -7.39 -9.11
CA VAL A 169 -6.57 -8.43 -8.31
C VAL A 169 -6.96 -7.89 -6.93
N ILE A 170 -6.06 -7.15 -6.30
CA ILE A 170 -6.25 -6.55 -4.97
C ILE A 170 -7.20 -5.33 -5.01
N ALA A 171 -7.35 -4.69 -6.16
CA ALA A 171 -8.25 -3.55 -6.35
C ALA A 171 -9.71 -3.95 -6.63
N VAL A 172 -9.92 -4.99 -7.44
CA VAL A 172 -11.24 -5.27 -8.04
C VAL A 172 -12.06 -6.25 -7.20
N VAL A 173 -11.44 -7.34 -6.76
CA VAL A 173 -12.14 -8.41 -6.00
C VAL A 173 -12.64 -7.92 -4.63
N PRO A 174 -11.90 -7.07 -3.91
CA PRO A 174 -12.30 -6.61 -2.58
C PRO A 174 -13.32 -5.48 -2.65
N PRO A 175 -14.14 -5.28 -1.60
CA PRO A 175 -15.09 -4.18 -1.49
C PRO A 175 -14.39 -2.85 -1.20
N VAL A 176 -13.48 -2.43 -2.08
CA VAL A 176 -12.65 -1.24 -1.88
C VAL A 176 -13.46 0.05 -2.02
N PHE A 177 -14.31 0.10 -3.05
CA PHE A 177 -15.10 1.28 -3.43
C PHE A 177 -16.61 1.09 -3.25
N TYR A 178 -17.04 0.01 -2.59
CA TYR A 178 -18.46 -0.34 -2.44
C TYR A 178 -18.67 -1.20 -1.18
N SER A 179 -19.93 -1.36 -0.75
CA SER A 179 -20.28 -2.29 0.34
C SER A 179 -20.16 -3.74 -0.13
N ILE A 180 -19.58 -4.60 0.72
CA ILE A 180 -19.45 -6.04 0.48
C ILE A 180 -20.77 -6.75 0.17
N ASP A 181 -21.90 -6.23 0.67
CA ASP A 181 -23.24 -6.78 0.39
C ASP A 181 -23.64 -6.69 -1.10
N ARG A 182 -22.91 -5.91 -1.90
CA ARG A 182 -23.12 -5.81 -3.36
C ARG A 182 -22.52 -6.98 -4.13
N LEU A 183 -21.64 -7.78 -3.51
CA LEU A 183 -21.06 -8.96 -4.14
C LEU A 183 -22.02 -10.15 -4.06
N PRO A 184 -22.05 -11.03 -5.08
CA PRO A 184 -22.60 -12.38 -4.95
C PRO A 184 -21.93 -13.13 -3.79
N GLU A 185 -22.68 -14.00 -3.11
CA GLU A 185 -22.22 -14.72 -1.91
C GLU A 185 -20.87 -15.46 -2.09
N SER A 186 -20.66 -16.08 -3.27
CA SER A 186 -19.41 -16.75 -3.60
C SER A 186 -18.21 -15.79 -3.67
N LEU A 187 -18.41 -14.58 -4.19
CA LEU A 187 -17.37 -13.55 -4.26
C LEU A 187 -17.15 -12.86 -2.92
N GLN A 188 -18.17 -12.78 -2.06
CA GLN A 188 -17.99 -12.29 -0.69
C GLN A 188 -17.00 -13.16 0.08
N LEU A 189 -17.14 -14.49 0.00
CA LEU A 189 -16.22 -15.43 0.66
C LEU A 189 -14.77 -15.27 0.17
N LEU A 190 -14.59 -15.15 -1.15
CA LEU A 190 -13.28 -14.92 -1.75
C LEU A 190 -12.70 -13.57 -1.34
N SER A 191 -13.53 -12.53 -1.23
CA SER A 191 -13.08 -11.20 -0.84
C SER A 191 -12.45 -11.20 0.54
N TYR A 192 -12.98 -11.95 1.52
CA TYR A 192 -12.40 -11.99 2.88
C TYR A 192 -10.97 -12.55 2.93
N VAL A 193 -10.54 -13.30 1.92
CA VAL A 193 -9.16 -13.76 1.82
C VAL A 193 -8.24 -12.60 1.41
N VAL A 194 -8.73 -11.57 0.73
CA VAL A 194 -7.87 -10.49 0.23
C VAL A 194 -7.58 -9.46 1.34
N PRO A 195 -6.31 -9.08 1.58
CA PRO A 195 -5.95 -8.20 2.70
C PRO A 195 -6.64 -6.82 2.67
N THR A 196 -6.95 -6.30 1.49
CA THR A 196 -7.62 -5.00 1.33
C THR A 196 -9.10 -5.03 1.72
N THR A 197 -9.75 -6.19 1.79
CA THR A 197 -11.14 -6.28 2.27
C THR A 197 -11.25 -5.79 3.70
N HIS A 198 -10.40 -6.29 4.59
CA HIS A 198 -10.41 -5.87 5.98
C HIS A 198 -9.97 -4.41 6.16
N ALA A 199 -9.08 -3.92 5.29
CA ALA A 199 -8.72 -2.50 5.25
C ALA A 199 -9.90 -1.60 4.95
N SER A 200 -10.65 -1.96 3.92
CA SER A 200 -11.82 -1.21 3.47
C SER A 200 -12.92 -1.27 4.51
N LEU A 201 -13.17 -2.44 5.12
CA LEU A 201 -14.16 -2.57 6.20
C LEU A 201 -13.82 -1.72 7.44
N LEU A 202 -12.54 -1.60 7.82
CA LEU A 202 -12.12 -0.72 8.93
C LEU A 202 -12.42 0.76 8.64
N LEU A 203 -12.16 1.24 7.42
CA LEU A 203 -12.45 2.61 7.02
C LEU A 203 -13.96 2.85 6.85
N GLN A 204 -14.68 1.91 6.24
CA GLN A 204 -16.14 2.00 6.10
C GLN A 204 -16.82 2.02 7.47
N TYR A 205 -16.36 1.18 8.40
CA TYR A 205 -16.84 1.20 9.79
C TYR A 205 -16.59 2.55 10.47
N SER A 206 -15.40 3.15 10.32
CA SER A 206 -15.13 4.47 10.92
C SER A 206 -16.05 5.57 10.37
N MET A 207 -16.50 5.43 9.12
CA MET A 207 -17.45 6.31 8.44
C MET A 207 -18.93 6.00 8.74
N GLY A 208 -19.22 5.01 9.59
CA GLY A 208 -20.57 4.68 10.05
C GLY A 208 -21.34 3.71 9.15
N PHE A 209 -20.67 3.05 8.20
CA PHE A 209 -21.31 2.01 7.40
C PHE A 209 -21.50 0.71 8.21
N PRO A 210 -22.56 -0.06 7.90
CA PRO A 210 -22.75 -1.36 8.50
C PRO A 210 -21.60 -2.29 8.12
N VAL A 211 -21.21 -3.13 9.08
CA VAL A 211 -20.21 -4.17 8.87
C VAL A 211 -20.91 -5.53 8.79
N PRO A 212 -20.33 -6.50 8.07
CA PRO A 212 -20.90 -7.84 7.96
C PRO A 212 -21.09 -8.52 9.32
N GLN A 213 -22.08 -9.40 9.40
CA GLN A 213 -22.34 -10.19 10.60
C GLN A 213 -21.10 -11.01 10.99
N GLY A 214 -20.69 -10.91 12.25
CA GLY A 214 -19.51 -11.61 12.77
C GLY A 214 -18.16 -10.92 12.49
N TRP A 215 -18.15 -9.84 11.71
CA TRP A 215 -16.95 -9.00 11.56
C TRP A 215 -16.80 -8.02 12.73
N SER A 216 -15.57 -7.79 13.17
CA SER A 216 -15.24 -6.82 14.21
C SER A 216 -13.93 -6.11 13.90
N ILE A 217 -13.70 -4.95 14.53
CA ILE A 217 -12.46 -4.18 14.40
C ILE A 217 -11.24 -5.05 14.78
N SER A 218 -11.35 -5.83 15.86
CA SER A 218 -10.27 -6.69 16.33
C SER A 218 -9.95 -7.81 15.33
N LEU A 219 -10.97 -8.40 14.69
CA LEU A 219 -10.78 -9.38 13.62
C LEU A 219 -10.10 -8.72 12.41
N GLY A 220 -10.58 -7.56 11.97
CA GLY A 220 -9.99 -6.81 10.86
C GLY A 220 -8.50 -6.53 11.09
N LEU A 221 -8.15 -6.00 12.26
CA LEU A 221 -6.76 -5.72 12.64
C LEU A 221 -5.94 -7.00 12.78
N ALA A 222 -6.49 -8.07 13.35
CA ALA A 222 -5.81 -9.34 13.48
C ALA A 222 -5.45 -9.93 12.11
N VAL A 223 -6.41 -9.96 11.17
CA VAL A 223 -6.15 -10.47 9.81
C VAL A 223 -5.14 -9.63 9.06
N GLN A 224 -5.24 -8.30 9.15
CA GLN A 224 -4.22 -7.41 8.56
C GLN A 224 -2.84 -7.59 9.17
N GLY A 225 -2.76 -7.70 10.50
CA GLY A 225 -1.51 -7.96 11.22
C GLY A 225 -0.90 -9.30 10.83
N LEU A 226 -1.72 -10.34 10.68
CA LEU A 226 -1.30 -11.65 10.19
C LEU A 226 -0.75 -11.55 8.77
N TYR A 227 -1.41 -10.84 7.86
CA TYR A 227 -0.92 -10.61 6.50
C TYR A 227 0.41 -9.87 6.48
N PHE A 228 0.52 -8.79 7.26
CA PHE A 228 1.75 -8.01 7.35
C PHE A 228 2.92 -8.88 7.84
N ILE A 229 2.73 -9.61 8.94
CA ILE A 229 3.76 -10.49 9.50
C ILE A 229 4.11 -11.61 8.52
N PHE A 230 3.12 -12.26 7.92
CA PHE A 230 3.30 -13.35 6.98
C PHE A 230 4.13 -12.92 5.76
N PHE A 231 3.72 -11.83 5.09
CA PHE A 231 4.43 -11.35 3.91
C PHE A 231 5.80 -10.75 4.26
N LEU A 232 5.94 -10.12 5.42
CA LEU A 232 7.25 -9.65 5.90
C LEU A 232 8.22 -10.81 6.16
N ILE A 233 7.74 -11.93 6.72
CA ILE A 233 8.55 -13.14 6.91
C ILE A 233 8.93 -13.75 5.56
N ILE A 234 8.00 -13.83 4.61
CA ILE A 234 8.28 -14.32 3.25
C ILE A 234 9.32 -13.45 2.57
N ALA A 235 9.12 -12.13 2.58
CA ALA A 235 10.06 -11.16 2.04
C ALA A 235 11.46 -11.33 2.67
N LYS A 236 11.54 -11.47 4.00
CA LYS A 236 12.83 -11.65 4.68
C LYS A 236 13.51 -12.98 4.37
N LYS A 237 12.77 -14.10 4.34
CA LYS A 237 13.34 -15.45 4.25
C LYS A 237 13.53 -15.95 2.82
N LYS A 238 12.66 -15.55 1.90
CA LYS A 238 12.63 -16.07 0.52
C LYS A 238 13.09 -15.07 -0.52
N ALA A 239 13.28 -13.79 -0.19
CA ALA A 239 13.79 -12.85 -1.18
C ALA A 239 15.25 -13.17 -1.55
N LEU A 240 15.52 -13.17 -2.85
CA LEU A 240 16.85 -13.29 -3.40
C LEU A 240 17.59 -11.96 -3.22
N TRP A 241 18.29 -11.82 -2.10
CA TRP A 241 19.07 -10.61 -1.77
C TRP A 241 20.50 -10.66 -2.28
N ARG A 242 21.07 -11.84 -2.43
CA ARG A 242 22.45 -12.04 -2.90
C ARG A 242 22.40 -12.89 -4.15
N GLU A 243 22.92 -12.37 -5.26
CA GLU A 243 23.26 -13.21 -6.40
C GLU A 243 24.25 -14.27 -5.89
N LYS A 244 23.94 -15.55 -6.14
CA LYS A 244 24.88 -16.65 -6.01
C LYS A 244 25.37 -17.01 -7.40
#